data_AF-A0A674HS54-F1
#
_entry.id   AF-A0A674HS54-F1
#
_cell.length_a   1.000
_cell.length_b   1.000
_cell.length_c   1.000
_cell.angle_alpha   90.00
_cell.angle_beta   90.00
_cell.angle_gamma   90.00
#
_symmetry.space_group_name_H-M   'P 1'
#
loop_
_entity.id
_entity.type
_entity.pdbx_description
1 polymer ?
#
loop_
_entity_poly.entity_id
_entity_poly.type
_entity_poly.pdbx_seq_one_letter_code
_entity_poly.pdbx_strand_id
1 'polypeptide(L)'
;MDLDGDGALSMYELEYFYEEQCQKLDNMAIEPLPFEDCLCQMLDLVKPQHEGKITLHDLKRCKLTNVFFDTFFNIEKYLDHEQKDQFSMLRDGEGESQEVSDWEKYAAEEYDILVAEEAASDQWNDGYEAELNPVDHQKASVLKYQMEKRPFFEMPSHLADVDLDEYDYDEDFE
;
A
#
# COMPACT_ATOMS: atom_id res chain seq x y z
N MET A 1 6.55 9.66 33.23
CA MET A 1 5.51 9.42 32.22
C MET A 1 4.22 9.05 32.91
N ASP A 2 4.25 8.10 33.83
CA ASP A 2 3.14 7.85 34.77
C ASP A 2 3.08 9.03 35.76
N LEU A 3 2.10 9.91 35.59
CA LEU A 3 1.91 11.16 36.34
C LEU A 3 1.14 10.92 37.64
N ASP A 4 0.19 9.99 37.63
CA ASP A 4 -0.64 9.67 38.79
C ASP A 4 -0.11 8.50 39.64
N GLY A 5 0.84 7.74 39.09
CA GLY A 5 1.55 6.66 39.76
C GLY A 5 0.74 5.35 39.83
N ASP A 6 -0.25 5.16 38.97
CA ASP A 6 -1.11 3.98 38.97
C ASP A 6 -0.45 2.73 38.34
N GLY A 7 0.72 2.90 37.71
CA GLY A 7 1.51 1.85 37.08
C GLY A 7 1.17 1.57 35.61
N ALA A 8 0.27 2.34 35.02
CA ALA A 8 -0.08 2.34 33.61
C ALA A 8 0.08 3.74 33.01
N LEU A 9 0.37 3.80 31.71
CA LEU A 9 0.31 5.04 30.95
C LEU A 9 -1.05 5.08 30.25
N SER A 10 -1.86 6.04 30.65
CA SER A 10 -3.13 6.39 30.05
C SER A 10 -2.92 7.24 28.79
N MET A 11 -3.94 7.30 27.92
CA MET A 11 -3.90 8.16 26.73
C MET A 11 -3.68 9.64 27.10
N TYR A 12 -4.29 10.10 28.19
CA TYR A 12 -4.14 11.47 28.67
C TYR A 12 -2.69 11.82 29.03
N GLU A 13 -1.98 10.92 29.70
CA GLU A 13 -0.58 11.16 30.07
C GLU A 13 0.32 11.17 28.84
N LEU A 14 0.07 10.28 27.87
CA LEU A 14 0.80 10.26 26.61
C LEU A 14 0.57 11.53 25.80
N GLU A 15 -0.67 11.98 25.70
CA GLU A 15 -1.04 13.23 25.03
C GLU A 15 -0.36 14.43 25.70
N TYR A 16 -0.34 14.48 27.04
CA TYR A 16 0.33 15.53 27.79
C TYR A 16 1.81 15.70 27.43
N PHE A 17 2.56 14.59 27.34
CA PHE A 17 3.96 14.66 26.93
C PHE A 17 4.10 14.97 25.43
N TYR A 18 3.22 14.42 24.59
CA TYR A 18 3.27 14.63 23.16
C TYR A 18 2.95 16.08 22.75
N GLU A 19 2.07 16.77 23.48
CA GLU A 19 1.77 18.19 23.23
C GLU A 19 3.02 19.07 23.33
N GLU A 20 3.89 18.82 24.31
CA GLU A 20 5.18 19.51 24.43
C GLU A 20 6.12 19.19 23.25
N GLN A 21 6.07 17.95 22.75
CA GLN A 21 6.86 17.53 21.59
C GLN A 21 6.39 18.23 20.31
N CYS A 22 5.08 18.33 20.08
CA CYS A 22 4.50 19.07 18.97
C CYS A 22 4.97 20.52 18.95
N GLN A 23 4.91 21.21 20.09
CA GLN A 23 5.37 22.61 20.19
C GLN A 23 6.84 22.79 19.79
N LYS A 24 7.69 21.85 20.18
CA LYS A 24 9.11 21.89 19.85
C LYS A 24 9.37 21.53 18.37
N LEU A 25 8.60 20.61 17.79
CA LEU A 25 8.63 20.32 16.34
C LEU A 25 8.19 21.53 15.53
N ASP A 26 7.11 22.20 15.93
CA ASP A 26 6.63 23.44 15.32
C ASP A 26 7.70 24.55 15.36
N ASN A 27 8.42 24.68 16.47
CA ASN A 27 9.54 25.63 16.59
C ASN A 27 10.71 25.34 15.63
N MET A 28 10.82 24.10 15.15
CA MET A 28 11.78 23.68 14.13
C MET A 28 11.19 23.73 12.71
N ALA A 29 9.95 24.23 12.55
CA ALA A 29 9.18 24.21 11.31
C ALA A 29 8.96 22.79 10.74
N ILE A 30 8.83 21.81 11.63
CA ILE A 30 8.47 20.43 11.30
C ILE A 30 7.02 20.23 11.74
N GLU A 31 6.15 19.83 10.80
CA GLU A 31 4.76 19.51 11.11
C GLU A 31 4.70 18.21 11.92
N PRO A 32 4.19 18.24 13.16
CA PRO A 32 4.04 17.03 13.96
C PRO A 32 2.91 16.15 13.43
N LEU A 33 3.06 14.84 13.62
CA LEU A 33 2.00 13.89 13.34
C LEU A 33 0.82 14.11 14.33
N PRO A 34 -0.44 13.92 13.92
CA PRO A 34 -1.57 13.91 14.85
C PRO A 34 -1.37 12.90 15.98
N PHE A 35 -1.86 13.21 17.18
CA PHE A 35 -1.66 12.36 18.35
C PHE A 35 -2.29 10.98 18.17
N GLU A 36 -3.45 10.89 17.53
CA GLU A 36 -4.15 9.63 17.27
C GLU A 36 -3.29 8.68 16.42
N ASP A 37 -2.65 9.21 15.38
CA ASP A 37 -1.78 8.44 14.48
C ASP A 37 -0.50 8.01 15.20
N CYS A 38 0.13 8.93 15.95
CA CYS A 38 1.28 8.63 16.80
C CYS A 38 0.96 7.54 17.82
N LEU A 39 -0.19 7.64 18.49
CA LEU A 39 -0.66 6.67 19.46
C LEU A 39 -0.85 5.29 18.81
N CYS A 40 -1.44 5.22 17.61
CA CYS A 40 -1.57 3.96 16.88
C CYS A 40 -0.20 3.31 16.64
N GLN A 41 0.76 4.08 16.12
CA GLN A 41 2.13 3.59 15.91
C GLN A 41 2.77 3.09 17.21
N MET A 42 2.59 3.82 18.32
CA MET A 42 3.14 3.43 19.61
C MET A 42 2.46 2.19 20.19
N LEU A 43 1.15 2.01 19.97
CA LEU A 43 0.43 0.79 20.36
C LEU A 43 0.87 -0.42 19.55
N ASP A 44 1.12 -0.26 18.24
CA ASP A 44 1.66 -1.32 17.39
C ASP A 44 3.10 -1.68 17.76
N LEU A 45 3.90 -0.71 18.19
CA LEU A 45 5.25 -0.91 18.68
C LEU A 45 5.28 -1.64 20.02
N VAL A 46 4.44 -1.22 20.98
CA VAL A 46 4.45 -1.73 22.36
C VAL A 46 3.67 -3.05 22.49
N LYS A 47 2.57 -3.19 21.75
CA LYS A 47 1.60 -4.30 21.82
C LYS A 47 1.21 -4.60 23.27
N PRO A 48 0.51 -3.65 23.95
CA PRO A 48 0.15 -3.81 25.34
C PRO A 48 -0.76 -5.03 25.53
N GLN A 49 -0.68 -5.64 26.71
CA GLN A 49 -1.51 -6.81 27.02
C GLN A 49 -3.00 -6.46 27.19
N HIS A 50 -3.28 -5.22 27.60
CA HIS A 50 -4.63 -4.70 27.79
C HIS A 50 -4.78 -3.40 27.00
N GLU A 51 -5.88 -3.27 26.26
CA GLU A 51 -6.15 -2.08 25.45
C GLU A 51 -6.25 -0.81 26.32
N GLY A 52 -5.73 0.29 25.78
CA GLY A 52 -5.77 1.61 26.42
C GLY A 52 -4.89 1.77 27.66
N LYS A 53 -4.07 0.75 28.01
CA LYS A 53 -3.16 0.80 29.16
C LYS A 53 -1.79 0.24 28.80
N ILE A 54 -0.79 1.11 28.77
CA ILE A 54 0.60 0.68 28.57
C ILE A 54 1.27 0.53 29.93
N THR A 55 1.64 -0.70 30.31
CA THR A 55 2.33 -0.93 31.58
C THR A 55 3.84 -0.98 31.41
N LEU A 56 4.58 -0.85 32.52
CA LEU A 56 6.02 -1.07 32.52
C LEU A 56 6.40 -2.48 32.02
N HIS A 57 5.55 -3.48 32.26
CA HIS A 57 5.77 -4.83 31.77
C HIS A 57 5.71 -4.92 30.23
N ASP A 58 4.77 -4.20 29.62
CA ASP A 58 4.64 -4.13 28.16
C ASP A 58 5.84 -3.45 27.52
N LEU A 59 6.25 -2.31 28.09
CA LEU A 59 7.43 -1.57 27.68
C LEU A 59 8.71 -2.43 27.75
N LYS A 60 8.89 -3.24 28.81
CA LYS A 60 10.04 -4.15 28.92
C LYS A 60 10.00 -5.29 27.90
N ARG A 61 8.81 -5.74 27.50
CA ARG A 61 8.62 -6.86 26.57
C ARG A 61 8.85 -6.47 25.11
N CYS A 62 8.48 -5.24 24.71
CA CYS A 62 8.54 -4.83 23.30
C CYS A 62 9.97 -4.63 22.77
N LYS A 63 10.99 -4.51 23.64
CA LYS A 63 12.42 -4.28 23.30
C LYS A 63 12.71 -3.00 22.49
N LEU A 64 11.69 -2.22 22.15
CA LEU A 64 11.77 -0.95 21.43
C LEU A 64 11.40 0.23 22.35
N THR A 65 11.53 0.06 23.67
CA THR A 65 11.16 1.05 24.67
C THR A 65 11.89 2.38 24.48
N ASN A 66 13.12 2.35 23.96
CA ASN A 66 13.88 3.54 23.67
C ASN A 66 13.21 4.41 22.61
N VAL A 67 12.67 3.81 21.55
CA VAL A 67 11.95 4.53 20.49
C VAL A 67 10.70 5.17 21.08
N PHE A 68 9.92 4.39 21.84
CA PHE A 68 8.74 4.89 22.55
C PHE A 68 9.05 6.13 23.40
N PHE A 69 10.09 6.06 24.23
CA PHE A 69 10.48 7.19 25.08
C PHE A 69 10.99 8.39 24.30
N ASP A 70 11.76 8.14 23.23
CA ASP A 70 12.28 9.22 22.41
C ASP A 70 11.14 10.00 21.73
N THR A 71 10.11 9.31 21.22
CA THR A 71 8.90 9.91 20.65
C THR A 71 8.22 10.90 21.59
N PHE A 72 8.03 10.55 22.87
CA PHE A 72 7.27 11.38 23.80
C PHE A 72 8.05 12.49 24.51
N PHE A 73 9.39 12.44 24.59
CA PHE A 73 10.12 13.49 25.31
C PHE A 73 11.57 13.76 24.85
N ASN A 74 12.06 13.12 23.78
CA ASN A 74 13.41 13.35 23.28
C ASN A 74 13.44 13.58 21.77
N ILE A 75 13.27 14.83 21.36
CA ILE A 75 13.15 15.21 19.95
C ILE A 75 14.40 14.93 19.14
N GLU A 76 15.58 15.18 19.71
CA GLU A 76 16.84 14.95 19.00
C GLU A 76 16.92 13.49 18.53
N LYS A 77 16.62 12.55 19.43
CA LYS A 77 16.63 11.12 19.11
C LYS A 77 15.42 10.67 18.30
N TYR A 78 14.26 11.28 18.52
CA TYR A 78 13.07 11.02 17.70
C TYR A 78 13.37 11.27 16.22
N LEU A 79 13.95 12.43 15.89
CA LEU A 79 14.31 12.79 14.51
C LEU A 79 15.36 11.83 13.91
N ASP A 80 16.31 11.33 14.73
CA ASP A 80 17.26 10.32 14.29
C ASP A 80 16.57 8.99 13.89
N HIS A 81 15.55 8.57 14.66
CA HIS A 81 14.79 7.35 14.35
C HIS A 81 13.95 7.51 13.09
N GLU A 82 13.26 8.64 12.92
CA GLU A 82 12.45 8.95 11.74
C GLU A 82 13.28 8.92 10.44
N GLN A 83 14.47 9.53 10.48
CA GLN A 83 15.38 9.50 9.32
C GLN A 83 15.89 8.09 9.04
N LYS A 84 16.26 7.35 10.09
CA LYS A 84 16.80 6.00 9.95
C LYS A 84 15.76 5.04 9.37
N ASP A 85 14.49 5.18 9.74
CA ASP A 85 13.41 4.35 9.20
C ASP A 85 13.21 4.61 7.69
N GLN A 86 13.22 5.88 7.28
CA GLN A 86 13.20 6.23 5.85
C GLN A 86 14.39 5.64 5.08
N PHE A 87 15.61 5.72 5.62
CA PHE A 87 16.79 5.13 4.98
C PHE A 87 16.77 3.60 4.98
N SER A 88 16.17 2.96 6.01
CA SER A 88 16.01 1.51 6.05
C SER A 88 15.01 1.03 5.01
N MET A 89 13.87 1.70 4.88
CA MET A 89 12.88 1.37 3.84
C MET A 89 13.46 1.56 2.43
N LEU A 90 14.23 2.63 2.20
CA LEU A 90 14.90 2.85 0.92
C LEU A 90 15.96 1.78 0.63
N ARG A 91 16.72 1.36 1.64
CA ARG A 91 17.79 0.37 1.47
C ARG A 91 17.29 -1.06 1.40
N ASP A 92 16.20 -1.41 2.08
CA ASP A 92 15.49 -2.68 1.87
C ASP A 92 14.89 -2.75 0.45
N GLY A 93 14.64 -1.60 -0.19
CA GLY A 93 14.31 -1.53 -1.62
C GLY A 93 15.49 -1.77 -2.57
N GLU A 94 16.72 -1.47 -2.17
CA GLU A 94 17.91 -1.55 -3.06
C GLU A 94 18.91 -2.66 -2.68
N GLY A 95 18.69 -3.36 -1.57
CA GLY A 95 19.77 -3.97 -0.80
C GLY A 95 19.61 -5.44 -0.43
N GLU A 96 18.88 -6.27 -1.18
CA GLU A 96 19.06 -7.72 -1.21
C GLU A 96 18.12 -8.33 -2.27
N SER A 97 18.59 -8.53 -3.51
CA SER A 97 18.00 -9.48 -4.46
C SER A 97 16.46 -9.53 -4.53
N GLN A 98 15.79 -8.38 -4.52
CA GLN A 98 14.43 -8.30 -5.00
C GLN A 98 14.57 -8.43 -6.52
N GLU A 99 14.52 -9.66 -7.03
CA GLU A 99 14.11 -9.85 -8.41
C GLU A 99 12.88 -8.96 -8.60
N VAL A 100 12.95 -8.02 -9.56
CA VAL A 100 11.87 -7.09 -9.96
C VAL A 100 10.51 -7.55 -9.47
N SER A 101 9.81 -6.71 -8.71
CA SER A 101 8.53 -7.05 -8.10
C SER A 101 7.60 -7.66 -9.16
N ASP A 102 6.77 -8.64 -8.81
CA ASP A 102 5.94 -9.35 -9.81
C ASP A 102 5.07 -8.38 -10.65
N TRP A 103 4.69 -7.24 -10.07
CA TRP A 103 4.05 -6.13 -10.80
C TRP A 103 4.96 -5.43 -11.81
N GLU A 104 6.22 -5.20 -11.46
CA GLU A 104 7.21 -4.59 -12.36
C GLU A 104 7.55 -5.53 -13.52
N LYS A 105 7.65 -6.85 -13.25
CA LYS A 105 7.80 -7.87 -14.30
C LYS A 105 6.62 -7.85 -15.26
N TYR A 106 5.39 -7.92 -14.73
CA TYR A 106 4.18 -7.89 -15.55
C TYR A 106 4.07 -6.59 -16.37
N ALA A 107 4.33 -5.44 -15.75
CA ALA A 107 4.27 -4.15 -16.44
C ALA A 107 5.32 -4.05 -17.57
N ALA A 108 6.53 -4.58 -17.33
CA ALA A 108 7.56 -4.64 -18.36
C ALA A 108 7.18 -5.58 -19.52
N GLU A 109 6.64 -6.76 -19.22
CA GLU A 109 6.18 -7.71 -20.24
C GLU A 109 5.04 -7.14 -21.10
N GLU A 110 4.03 -6.52 -20.49
CA GLU A 110 2.93 -5.88 -21.22
C GLU A 110 3.41 -4.71 -22.09
N TYR A 111 4.36 -3.92 -21.58
CA TYR A 111 4.98 -2.85 -22.36
C TYR A 111 5.71 -3.42 -23.58
N ASP A 112 6.53 -4.46 -23.40
CA ASP A 112 7.27 -5.10 -24.50
C ASP A 112 6.32 -5.70 -25.54
N ILE A 113 5.18 -6.27 -25.12
CA ILE A 113 4.14 -6.77 -26.03
C ILE A 113 3.55 -5.63 -26.87
N LEU A 114 3.14 -4.53 -26.22
CA LEU A 114 2.55 -3.38 -26.91
C LEU A 114 3.53 -2.71 -27.90
N VAL A 115 4.80 -2.57 -27.50
CA VAL A 115 5.86 -2.03 -28.38
C VAL A 115 6.10 -2.94 -29.58
N ALA A 116 6.11 -4.26 -29.38
CA ALA A 116 6.26 -5.22 -30.47
C ALA A 116 5.05 -5.21 -31.43
N GLU A 117 3.83 -5.04 -30.93
CA GLU A 117 2.62 -4.90 -31.75
C GLU A 117 2.62 -3.61 -32.57
N GLU A 118 3.06 -2.48 -32.01
CA GLU A 118 3.22 -1.21 -32.75
C GLU A 118 4.26 -1.35 -33.86
N ALA A 119 5.43 -1.92 -33.55
CA ALA A 119 6.49 -2.17 -34.54
C ALA A 119 6.08 -3.17 -35.64
N ALA A 120 5.21 -4.13 -35.31
CA ALA A 120 4.62 -5.04 -36.29
C ALA A 120 3.56 -4.32 -37.14
N SER A 121 2.69 -3.52 -36.53
CA SER A 121 1.68 -2.72 -37.24
C SER A 121 2.31 -1.77 -38.26
N ASP A 122 3.44 -1.14 -37.91
CA ASP A 122 4.21 -0.27 -38.82
C ASP A 122 4.87 -1.03 -39.98
N GLN A 123 5.13 -2.33 -39.85
CA GLN A 123 5.62 -3.18 -40.96
C GLN A 123 4.53 -3.53 -41.98
N TRP A 124 3.26 -3.59 -41.56
CA TRP A 124 2.12 -3.67 -42.49
C TRP A 124 1.71 -2.28 -43.00
N ASN A 125 2.05 -1.24 -42.23
CA ASN A 125 2.16 0.21 -42.50
C ASN A 125 2.58 0.63 -43.92
N ASP A 126 3.65 -0.01 -44.39
CA ASP A 126 4.52 0.48 -45.48
C ASP A 126 4.28 -0.25 -46.82
N GLY A 127 3.18 -1.00 -46.93
CA GLY A 127 2.90 -1.91 -48.04
C GLY A 127 1.68 -1.58 -48.90
N TYR A 128 1.05 -0.41 -48.77
CA TYR A 128 -0.15 -0.05 -49.55
C TYR A 128 0.06 1.20 -50.39
N GLU A 129 0.91 1.04 -51.40
CA GLU A 129 0.73 1.73 -52.67
C GLU A 129 0.85 0.71 -53.81
N ALA A 130 -0.02 -0.29 -53.83
CA ALA A 130 -0.15 -1.19 -54.98
C ALA A 130 -1.62 -1.57 -55.20
N GLU A 131 -2.22 -0.82 -56.12
CA GLU A 131 -3.43 -1.05 -56.91
C GLU A 131 -4.43 -2.14 -56.49
N LEU A 132 -5.66 -1.66 -56.28
CA LEU A 132 -6.89 -2.39 -56.02
C LEU A 132 -7.11 -3.56 -57.00
N ASN A 133 -7.19 -4.79 -56.46
CA ASN A 133 -7.73 -5.94 -57.18
C ASN A 133 -8.95 -6.53 -56.43
N PRO A 134 -10.06 -6.92 -57.11
CA PRO A 134 -11.35 -7.17 -56.44
C PRO A 134 -11.45 -8.45 -55.60
N VAL A 135 -10.38 -9.25 -55.51
CA VAL A 135 -10.39 -10.58 -54.89
C VAL A 135 -10.02 -10.55 -53.41
N ASP A 136 -9.39 -9.47 -52.93
CA ASP A 136 -8.91 -9.38 -51.53
C ASP A 136 -9.98 -8.95 -50.52
N HIS A 137 -11.14 -8.47 -50.98
CA HIS A 137 -12.29 -8.16 -50.12
C HIS A 137 -12.85 -9.40 -49.41
N GLN A 138 -12.71 -10.59 -50.00
CA GLN A 138 -13.17 -11.84 -49.40
C GLN A 138 -12.24 -12.29 -48.26
N LYS A 139 -10.94 -11.98 -48.32
CA LYS A 139 -9.96 -12.36 -47.29
C LYS A 139 -9.97 -11.38 -46.12
N ALA A 140 -10.12 -10.09 -46.42
CA ALA A 140 -10.27 -9.04 -45.39
C ALA A 140 -11.56 -9.23 -44.56
N SER A 141 -12.65 -9.68 -45.18
CA SER A 141 -13.90 -9.98 -44.47
C SER A 141 -13.82 -11.25 -43.62
N VAL A 142 -13.09 -12.28 -44.07
CA VAL A 142 -12.85 -13.50 -43.26
C VAL A 142 -11.93 -13.23 -42.07
N LEU A 143 -10.90 -12.39 -42.23
CA LEU A 143 -10.02 -11.99 -41.13
C LEU A 143 -10.74 -11.10 -40.10
N LYS A 144 -11.58 -10.15 -40.54
CA LYS A 144 -12.45 -9.38 -39.63
C LYS A 144 -13.38 -10.27 -38.81
N TYR A 145 -13.99 -11.28 -39.43
CA TYR A 145 -14.86 -12.23 -38.73
C TYR A 145 -14.11 -13.13 -37.73
N GLN A 146 -12.83 -13.42 -37.97
CA GLN A 146 -11.96 -14.10 -36.98
C GLN A 146 -11.52 -13.18 -35.84
N MET A 147 -11.31 -11.89 -36.11
CA MET A 147 -10.93 -10.89 -35.11
C MET A 147 -12.09 -10.58 -34.14
N GLU A 148 -13.34 -10.53 -34.65
CA GLU A 148 -14.56 -10.40 -33.84
C GLU A 148 -14.89 -11.66 -33.01
N LYS A 149 -14.29 -12.82 -33.34
CA LYS A 149 -14.45 -14.09 -32.60
C LYS A 149 -13.30 -14.40 -31.63
N ARG A 150 -12.27 -13.56 -31.54
CA ARG A 150 -11.31 -13.70 -30.43
C ARG A 150 -12.03 -13.29 -29.14
N PRO A 151 -12.10 -14.16 -28.13
CA PRO A 151 -12.76 -13.81 -26.88
C PRO A 151 -11.94 -12.70 -26.23
N PHE A 152 -12.49 -11.49 -26.24
CA PHE A 152 -11.88 -10.30 -25.66
C PHE A 152 -11.79 -10.36 -24.12
N PHE A 153 -12.24 -11.44 -23.48
CA PHE A 153 -12.10 -11.62 -22.05
C PHE A 153 -12.39 -13.09 -21.69
N GLU A 154 -11.36 -13.90 -21.46
CA GLU A 154 -11.50 -15.04 -20.55
C GLU A 154 -11.09 -14.53 -19.15
N MET A 155 -12.05 -13.91 -18.46
CA MET A 155 -11.95 -13.71 -17.01
C MET A 155 -11.85 -15.10 -16.37
N PRO A 156 -10.92 -15.36 -15.43
CA PRO A 156 -10.88 -16.63 -14.73
C PRO A 156 -12.22 -16.92 -14.06
N SER A 157 -12.91 -17.95 -14.53
CA SER A 157 -14.20 -18.41 -14.02
C SER A 157 -14.01 -19.20 -12.71
N HIS A 158 -13.56 -18.52 -11.65
CA HIS A 158 -13.46 -19.14 -10.31
C HIS A 158 -14.19 -18.35 -9.21
N LEU A 159 -15.10 -17.46 -9.59
CA LEU A 159 -15.98 -16.69 -8.70
C LEU A 159 -17.47 -16.95 -8.96
N ALA A 160 -17.82 -18.04 -9.66
CA ALA A 160 -19.20 -18.36 -10.03
C ALA A 160 -19.80 -19.51 -9.21
N ASP A 161 -19.52 -19.56 -7.90
CA ASP A 161 -20.19 -20.49 -6.99
C ASP A 161 -20.39 -19.88 -5.59
N VAL A 162 -20.83 -18.62 -5.56
CA VAL A 162 -21.46 -18.05 -4.36
C VAL A 162 -22.90 -17.75 -4.73
N ASP A 163 -23.78 -18.68 -4.38
CA ASP A 163 -25.24 -18.57 -4.49
C ASP A 163 -25.70 -17.38 -3.62
N LEU A 164 -26.04 -16.27 -4.28
CA LEU A 164 -26.38 -14.99 -3.66
C LEU A 164 -27.88 -14.67 -3.75
N ASP A 165 -28.72 -15.70 -3.92
CA ASP A 165 -30.18 -15.57 -4.01
C ASP A 165 -30.91 -16.37 -2.91
N GLU A 166 -30.66 -16.03 -1.64
CA GLU A 166 -31.65 -16.25 -0.57
C GLU A 166 -31.41 -15.26 0.60
N TYR A 167 -31.65 -13.98 0.36
CA TYR A 167 -31.91 -13.02 1.44
C TYR A 167 -33.42 -12.94 1.65
N ASP A 168 -33.93 -13.79 2.56
CA ASP A 168 -35.29 -13.71 3.05
C ASP A 168 -35.44 -12.40 3.86
N TYR A 169 -36.43 -11.59 3.45
CA TYR A 169 -36.70 -10.27 4.02
C TYR A 169 -37.64 -10.46 5.21
N ASP A 170 -37.12 -10.86 6.36
CA ASP A 170 -37.88 -10.79 7.62
C ASP A 170 -37.75 -9.36 8.19
N GLU A 171 -38.75 -8.54 7.86
CA GLU A 171 -39.14 -7.39 8.67
C GLU A 171 -39.55 -7.89 10.07
N ASP A 172 -38.80 -7.56 11.12
CA ASP A 172 -39.39 -7.39 12.44
C ASP A 172 -38.63 -6.33 13.24
N PHE A 173 -39.30 -5.18 13.37
CA PHE A 173 -38.97 -4.08 14.26
C PHE A 173 -39.99 -4.13 15.40
N GLU A 174 -39.56 -4.44 16.63
CA GLU A 174 -40.28 -4.11 17.86
C GLU A 174 -39.29 -3.63 18.94
#